data_AF-A0A0L7KYL8-F1
#
_entry.id   AF-A0A0L7KYL8-F1
#
_cell.length_a   1.000
_cell.length_b   1.000
_cell.length_c   1.000
_cell.angle_alpha   90.00
_cell.angle_beta   90.00
_cell.angle_gamma   90.00
#
_symmetry.space_group_name_H-M   'P 1'
#
loop_
_entity.id
_entity.type
_entity.pdbx_description
1 polymer ?
#
loop_
_entity_poly.entity_id
_entity_poly.type
_entity_poly.pdbx_seq_one_letter_code
_entity_poly.pdbx_strand_id
1 'polypeptide(L)'
;MPAESLVRLMAITMELEESVSDSKLHKDSLAKKELRPSKSSSTEQLRQFKSWVSSERWNDLKKIAEIAMKERKVFMIKGGGFPAVRRALLERGWVEKYESHKVRHPPPNIDPKKCTGKELSKVERMILYKFMEHHSVDFLWTTKRDKYDWLLSNKEVILSRSKSVIMSFYRFCRSIFTTKEGLTSSLTQMHWHTEPGVSITKFPRCYNIHNSDSLEEFIDDFRITACISVLKWLSNTLQVSNEQNLVVSHGKVPFSSIEFALSRLNEYILFFTHKDIDDMEDQVHVWEHEWDQFLTYHYLLVHEKAKQLERKAAKLLATMTKYWPQISIDGVLNIWIVKPGNKCRGRGIQLMNNIKDIIGLINTMVSNNKLPTTDHLDIQ
;
A
#
# COMPACT_ATOMS: atom_id res chain seq x y z
N MET A 1 -23.94 -23.51 30.53
CA MET A 1 -23.79 -24.23 29.26
C MET A 1 -24.26 -23.31 28.14
N PRO A 2 -23.51 -23.21 27.03
CA PRO A 2 -23.48 -22.02 26.19
C PRO A 2 -24.19 -22.24 24.84
N ALA A 3 -24.62 -21.15 24.21
CA ALA A 3 -24.83 -21.10 22.77
C ALA A 3 -24.02 -19.91 22.24
N GLU A 4 -22.93 -20.26 21.57
CA GLU A 4 -21.97 -19.39 20.91
C GLU A 4 -22.63 -18.62 19.75
N SER A 5 -22.56 -17.29 19.76
CA SER A 5 -22.81 -16.48 18.57
C SER A 5 -21.49 -16.14 17.89
N LEU A 6 -21.07 -17.09 17.04
CA LEU A 6 -20.05 -16.99 16.01
C LEU A 6 -20.30 -15.78 15.09
N VAL A 7 -19.38 -14.80 15.11
CA VAL A 7 -19.27 -13.79 14.06
C VAL A 7 -18.64 -14.47 12.83
N ARG A 8 -19.50 -15.00 11.95
CA ARG A 8 -19.13 -15.47 10.61
C ARG A 8 -18.74 -14.28 9.74
N LEU A 9 -17.44 -14.15 9.45
CA LEU A 9 -16.97 -13.46 8.24
C LEU A 9 -17.53 -14.22 7.02
N MET A 10 -18.42 -13.60 6.25
CA MET A 10 -18.74 -14.06 4.90
C MET A 10 -17.54 -13.77 3.99
N ALA A 11 -16.64 -14.75 3.88
CA ALA A 11 -15.72 -14.86 2.78
C ALA A 11 -16.52 -15.22 1.53
N ILE A 12 -16.69 -14.27 0.62
CA ILE A 12 -17.17 -14.54 -0.74
C ILE A 12 -15.99 -15.19 -1.48
N THR A 13 -15.99 -16.52 -1.53
CA THR A 13 -15.19 -17.32 -2.47
C THR A 13 -15.74 -17.10 -3.87
N MET A 14 -15.02 -16.34 -4.70
CA MET A 14 -15.15 -16.47 -6.15
C MET A 14 -14.12 -17.50 -6.60
N GLU A 15 -14.62 -18.67 -7.01
CA GLU A 15 -13.84 -19.68 -7.73
C GLU A 15 -13.29 -19.04 -9.01
N LEU A 16 -11.96 -18.93 -9.08
CA LEU A 16 -11.23 -18.68 -10.32
C LEU A 16 -10.91 -20.04 -10.91
N GLU A 17 -11.62 -20.42 -11.97
CA GLU A 17 -11.22 -21.55 -12.81
C GLU A 17 -9.81 -21.28 -13.37
N GLU A 18 -8.86 -22.14 -12.97
CA GLU A 18 -7.54 -22.22 -13.55
C GLU A 18 -7.64 -22.78 -14.97
N SER A 19 -7.60 -21.91 -15.99
CA SER A 19 -7.25 -22.35 -17.34
C SER A 19 -5.75 -22.20 -17.55
N VAL A 20 -5.09 -23.35 -17.42
CA VAL A 20 -3.80 -23.80 -17.96
C VAL A 20 -2.98 -22.76 -18.75
N SER A 21 -1.76 -22.59 -18.26
CA SER A 21 -0.58 -21.99 -18.87
C SER A 21 -0.30 -22.40 -20.32
N ASP A 22 -0.35 -21.44 -21.24
CA ASP A 22 0.30 -21.53 -22.56
C ASP A 22 1.67 -20.83 -22.54
N SER A 23 2.60 -21.44 -21.81
CA SER A 23 4.03 -21.25 -22.02
C SER A 23 4.49 -22.12 -23.19
N LYS A 24 4.14 -21.72 -24.42
CA LYS A 24 4.75 -22.18 -25.68
C LYS A 24 4.19 -21.33 -26.81
N LEU A 25 4.93 -20.30 -27.22
CA LEU A 25 5.01 -19.75 -28.58
C LEU A 25 5.97 -18.54 -28.57
N HIS A 26 7.21 -18.79 -28.17
CA HIS A 26 8.36 -17.93 -28.51
C HIS A 26 9.32 -18.76 -29.36
N LYS A 27 8.89 -19.05 -30.59
CA LYS A 27 9.73 -19.44 -31.74
C LYS A 27 8.82 -19.49 -32.97
N ASP A 28 8.64 -18.30 -33.56
CA ASP A 28 8.40 -18.07 -34.99
C ASP A 28 8.11 -16.58 -35.17
N SER A 29 9.17 -15.78 -34.95
CA SER A 29 9.19 -14.36 -35.26
C SER A 29 10.08 -14.13 -36.48
N LEU A 30 9.73 -14.76 -37.61
CA LEU A 30 10.20 -14.35 -38.93
C LEU A 30 9.01 -14.45 -39.90
N ALA A 31 8.72 -13.32 -40.55
CA ALA A 31 7.77 -13.15 -41.66
C ALA A 31 6.25 -13.27 -41.35
N LYS A 32 5.71 -12.34 -40.56
CA LYS A 32 4.41 -11.72 -40.89
C LYS A 32 4.60 -10.24 -41.10
N LYS A 33 4.69 -9.88 -42.38
CA LYS A 33 4.70 -8.52 -42.91
C LYS A 33 3.37 -7.87 -42.48
N GLU A 34 3.36 -7.17 -41.34
CA GLU A 34 2.31 -6.21 -41.03
C GLU A 34 2.31 -5.20 -42.18
N LEU A 35 1.29 -5.29 -43.06
CA LEU A 35 0.99 -4.19 -43.96
C LEU A 35 0.66 -2.99 -43.08
N ARG A 36 1.60 -2.06 -42.97
CA ARG A 36 1.33 -0.69 -42.56
C ARG A 36 0.16 -0.19 -43.42
N PRO A 37 -0.96 0.28 -42.85
CA PRO A 37 -1.92 1.03 -43.64
C PRO A 37 -1.17 2.21 -44.23
N SER A 38 -1.32 2.41 -45.54
CA SER A 38 -0.81 3.58 -46.25
C SER A 38 -1.20 4.84 -45.49
N LYS A 39 -0.24 5.78 -45.33
CA LYS A 39 -0.53 7.13 -44.84
C LYS A 39 -1.38 7.86 -45.90
N SER A 40 -2.68 7.60 -45.92
CA SER A 40 -3.63 8.47 -46.61
C SER A 40 -3.59 9.85 -45.98
N SER A 41 -3.69 10.89 -46.80
CA SER A 41 -3.64 12.26 -46.28
C SER A 41 -4.84 12.50 -45.34
N SER A 42 -4.68 13.35 -44.33
CA SER A 42 -5.73 13.67 -43.35
C SER A 42 -7.05 14.07 -44.00
N THR A 43 -6.99 14.68 -45.19
CA THR A 43 -8.13 15.17 -45.98
C THR A 43 -8.84 14.05 -46.74
N GLU A 44 -8.12 13.02 -47.17
CA GLU A 44 -8.67 11.84 -47.86
C GLU A 44 -9.47 10.94 -46.90
N GLN A 45 -8.98 10.79 -45.67
CA GLN A 45 -9.68 10.10 -44.59
C GLN A 45 -10.99 10.80 -44.20
N LEU A 46 -11.00 12.13 -44.13
CA LEU A 46 -12.21 12.92 -43.86
C LEU A 46 -13.28 12.75 -44.93
N ARG A 47 -12.87 12.72 -46.22
CA ARG A 47 -13.78 12.46 -47.34
C ARG A 47 -14.36 11.05 -47.27
N GLN A 48 -13.54 10.08 -46.86
CA GLN A 48 -13.99 8.72 -46.62
C GLN A 48 -15.00 8.68 -45.47
N PHE A 49 -14.74 9.28 -44.30
CA PHE A 49 -15.71 9.24 -43.20
C PHE A 49 -17.00 10.02 -43.47
N LYS A 50 -16.95 11.06 -44.31
CA LYS A 50 -18.15 11.80 -44.71
C LYS A 50 -19.16 10.94 -45.47
N SER A 51 -18.72 9.91 -46.20
CA SER A 51 -19.65 9.00 -46.89
C SER A 51 -20.32 7.97 -45.96
N TRP A 52 -19.91 7.90 -44.69
CA TRP A 52 -20.43 6.95 -43.70
C TRP A 52 -21.51 7.52 -42.80
N VAL A 53 -21.82 8.81 -42.95
CA VAL A 53 -22.76 9.53 -42.09
C VAL A 53 -23.62 10.43 -42.99
N SER A 54 -24.89 10.61 -42.63
CA SER A 54 -25.77 11.55 -43.36
C SER A 54 -25.22 12.98 -43.27
N SER A 55 -25.54 13.82 -44.25
CA SER A 55 -25.13 15.23 -44.24
C SER A 55 -25.61 15.98 -42.99
N GLU A 56 -26.80 15.64 -42.50
CA GLU A 56 -27.35 16.18 -41.24
C GLU A 56 -26.49 15.79 -40.04
N ARG A 57 -26.23 14.48 -39.86
CA ARG A 57 -25.44 13.98 -38.73
C ARG A 57 -23.98 14.42 -38.79
N TRP A 58 -23.41 14.62 -39.98
CA TRP A 58 -22.09 15.22 -40.14
C TRP A 58 -22.03 16.65 -39.56
N ASN A 59 -23.04 17.46 -39.86
CA ASN A 59 -23.14 18.83 -39.32
C ASN A 59 -23.36 18.83 -37.80
N ASP A 60 -24.14 17.88 -37.28
CA ASP A 60 -24.31 17.71 -35.83
C ASP A 60 -23.00 17.38 -35.14
N LEU A 61 -22.22 16.42 -35.66
CA LEU A 61 -20.92 16.05 -35.09
C LEU A 61 -19.94 17.22 -35.14
N LYS A 62 -19.97 18.03 -36.21
CA LYS A 62 -19.17 19.24 -36.32
C LYS A 62 -19.57 20.25 -35.23
N LYS A 63 -20.87 20.47 -35.03
CA LYS A 63 -21.40 21.35 -33.99
C LYS A 63 -21.04 20.85 -32.58
N ILE A 64 -21.14 19.54 -32.32
CA ILE A 64 -20.72 18.92 -31.05
C ILE A 64 -19.24 19.18 -30.79
N ALA A 65 -18.38 18.97 -31.79
CA ALA A 65 -16.94 19.25 -31.66
C ALA A 65 -16.69 20.73 -31.38
N GLU A 66 -17.31 21.65 -32.15
CA GLU A 66 -17.15 23.10 -31.95
C GLU A 66 -17.59 23.56 -30.56
N ILE A 67 -18.73 23.07 -30.07
CA ILE A 67 -19.22 23.36 -28.72
C ILE A 67 -18.25 22.81 -27.67
N ALA A 68 -17.81 21.56 -27.81
CA ALA A 68 -16.88 20.96 -26.86
C ALA A 68 -15.54 21.71 -26.81
N MET A 69 -15.00 22.14 -27.96
CA MET A 69 -13.78 22.94 -28.03
C MET A 69 -13.97 24.34 -27.42
N LYS A 70 -15.12 24.98 -27.68
CA LYS A 70 -15.46 26.31 -27.14
C LYS A 70 -15.65 26.28 -25.63
N GLU A 71 -16.33 25.25 -25.12
CA GLU A 71 -16.62 25.06 -23.69
C GLU A 71 -15.47 24.41 -22.92
N ARG A 72 -14.38 24.04 -23.61
CA ARG A 72 -13.22 23.32 -23.03
C ARG A 72 -13.62 22.01 -22.34
N LYS A 73 -14.43 21.21 -23.05
CA LYS A 73 -14.96 19.92 -22.63
C LYS A 73 -14.39 18.76 -23.44
N VAL A 74 -13.13 18.82 -23.83
CA VAL A 74 -12.44 17.72 -24.52
C VAL A 74 -11.60 16.94 -23.52
N PHE A 75 -11.84 15.62 -23.40
CA PHE A 75 -11.09 14.76 -22.48
C PHE A 75 -10.39 13.60 -23.16
N MET A 76 -9.39 13.02 -22.50
CA MET A 76 -8.68 11.82 -22.95
C MET A 76 -8.45 10.88 -21.77
N ILE A 77 -8.59 9.57 -22.00
CA ILE A 77 -8.27 8.53 -21.03
C ILE A 77 -7.13 7.67 -21.57
N LYS A 78 -5.97 7.70 -20.90
CA LYS A 78 -4.81 6.84 -21.17
C LYS A 78 -4.80 5.61 -20.24
N GLY A 79 -4.22 4.51 -20.73
CA GLY A 79 -3.98 3.30 -19.94
C GLY A 79 -5.09 2.25 -19.93
N GLY A 80 -6.23 2.48 -20.59
CA GLY A 80 -7.37 1.56 -20.61
C GLY A 80 -8.05 1.41 -19.23
N GLY A 81 -9.27 0.89 -19.17
CA GLY A 81 -9.85 0.44 -17.88
C GLY A 81 -10.58 1.46 -17.00
N PHE A 82 -11.14 2.55 -17.55
CA PHE A 82 -11.96 3.53 -16.77
C PHE A 82 -13.35 3.78 -17.37
N PRO A 83 -14.23 2.76 -17.45
CA PRO A 83 -15.58 2.95 -17.99
C PRO A 83 -16.43 3.89 -17.15
N ALA A 84 -16.26 3.91 -15.82
CA ALA A 84 -16.99 4.80 -14.92
C ALA A 84 -16.68 6.29 -15.18
N VAL A 85 -15.39 6.64 -15.23
CA VAL A 85 -14.95 8.01 -15.53
C VAL A 85 -15.42 8.44 -16.92
N ARG A 86 -15.27 7.55 -17.92
CA ARG A 86 -15.76 7.81 -19.27
C ARG A 86 -17.25 8.12 -19.30
N ARG A 87 -18.09 7.26 -18.71
CA ARG A 87 -19.55 7.46 -18.66
C ARG A 87 -19.91 8.79 -18.00
N ALA A 88 -19.31 9.08 -16.85
CA ALA A 88 -19.55 10.31 -16.11
C ALA A 88 -19.21 11.57 -16.91
N LEU A 89 -18.11 11.55 -17.67
CA LEU A 89 -17.73 12.69 -18.52
C LEU A 89 -18.65 12.84 -19.73
N LEU A 90 -18.99 11.73 -20.41
CA LEU A 90 -19.93 11.73 -21.54
C LEU A 90 -21.32 12.23 -21.12
N GLU A 91 -21.85 11.81 -19.97
CA GLU A 91 -23.12 12.28 -19.41
C GLU A 91 -23.12 13.79 -19.12
N ARG A 92 -21.95 14.37 -18.84
CA ARG A 92 -21.76 15.81 -18.61
C ARG A 92 -21.52 16.59 -19.92
N GLY A 93 -21.67 15.94 -21.08
CA GLY A 93 -21.47 16.53 -22.40
C GLY A 93 -20.01 16.72 -22.79
N TRP A 94 -19.07 16.00 -22.17
CA TRP A 94 -17.68 16.00 -22.60
C TRP A 94 -17.46 15.07 -23.79
N VAL A 95 -16.47 15.38 -24.62
CA VAL A 95 -16.14 14.59 -25.81
C VAL A 95 -14.77 13.93 -25.66
N GLU A 96 -14.73 12.61 -25.83
CA GLU A 96 -13.49 11.83 -25.72
C GLU A 96 -12.63 11.96 -26.97
N LYS A 97 -11.38 12.37 -26.81
CA LYS A 97 -10.31 12.35 -27.80
C LYS A 97 -9.44 11.11 -27.57
N TYR A 98 -9.27 10.29 -28.60
CA TYR A 98 -8.45 9.07 -28.55
C TYR A 98 -6.97 9.36 -28.85
N GLU A 99 -6.07 8.46 -28.43
CA GLU A 99 -4.69 8.50 -28.89
C GLU A 99 -4.62 8.08 -30.36
N SER A 100 -3.89 8.83 -31.17
CA SER A 100 -3.76 8.64 -32.63
C SER A 100 -3.42 7.19 -33.04
N HIS A 101 -2.63 6.48 -32.23
CA HIS A 101 -2.18 5.12 -32.50
C HIS A 101 -3.16 4.01 -32.07
N LYS A 102 -4.25 4.34 -31.37
CA LYS A 102 -5.28 3.39 -30.91
C LYS A 102 -6.59 3.48 -31.70
N VAL A 103 -6.67 4.40 -32.66
CA VAL A 103 -7.83 4.52 -33.53
C VAL A 103 -7.83 3.35 -34.51
N ARG A 104 -8.64 2.32 -34.22
CA ARG A 104 -8.89 1.23 -35.17
C ARG A 104 -9.85 1.73 -36.24
N HIS A 105 -9.38 1.79 -37.48
CA HIS A 105 -10.21 2.12 -38.63
C HIS A 105 -11.29 1.04 -38.83
N PRO A 106 -12.49 1.40 -39.31
CA PRO A 106 -13.46 0.41 -39.78
C PRO A 106 -12.80 -0.46 -40.86
N PRO A 107 -13.11 -1.76 -40.91
CA PRO A 107 -12.63 -2.63 -41.98
C PRO A 107 -12.99 -2.03 -43.35
N PRO A 108 -12.07 -2.03 -44.33
CA PRO A 108 -12.30 -1.40 -45.64
C PRO A 108 -13.44 -2.03 -46.46
N ASN A 109 -13.95 -3.19 -46.05
CA ASN A 109 -14.95 -3.99 -46.76
C ASN A 109 -16.40 -3.82 -46.25
N ILE A 110 -16.68 -2.86 -45.37
CA ILE A 110 -18.06 -2.62 -44.88
C ILE A 110 -18.71 -1.50 -45.70
N ASP A 111 -19.87 -1.79 -46.28
CA ASP A 111 -20.70 -0.80 -46.96
C ASP A 111 -21.15 0.28 -45.95
N PRO A 112 -20.82 1.57 -46.18
CA PRO A 112 -21.26 2.67 -45.34
C PRO A 112 -22.77 2.70 -45.09
N LYS A 113 -23.57 2.21 -46.05
CA LYS A 113 -25.04 2.16 -45.96
C LYS A 113 -25.60 1.03 -45.10
N LYS A 114 -24.78 0.04 -44.71
CA LYS A 114 -25.18 -1.13 -43.90
C LYS A 114 -24.65 -1.09 -42.46
N CYS A 115 -24.02 0.01 -42.05
CA CYS A 115 -23.44 0.16 -40.72
C CYS A 115 -24.51 0.41 -39.65
N THR A 116 -24.68 -0.54 -38.72
CA THR A 116 -25.66 -0.43 -37.62
C THR A 116 -25.00 -0.33 -36.25
N GLY A 117 -25.56 0.51 -35.37
CA GLY A 117 -25.25 0.54 -33.93
C GLY A 117 -23.77 0.75 -33.61
N LYS A 118 -23.10 -0.32 -33.17
CA LYS A 118 -21.72 -0.27 -32.62
C LYS A 118 -20.67 0.24 -33.62
N GLU A 119 -20.81 -0.07 -34.90
CA GLU A 119 -19.87 0.38 -35.94
C GLU A 119 -20.07 1.86 -36.27
N LEU A 120 -21.33 2.31 -36.33
CA LEU A 120 -21.65 3.72 -36.53
C LEU A 120 -21.08 4.57 -35.38
N SER A 121 -21.25 4.15 -34.13
CA SER A 121 -20.68 4.84 -32.97
C SER A 121 -19.14 4.88 -32.96
N LYS A 122 -18.45 3.96 -33.64
CA LYS A 122 -16.99 4.03 -33.82
C LYS A 122 -16.62 5.09 -34.86
N VAL A 123 -17.32 5.11 -35.98
CA VAL A 123 -17.11 6.10 -37.06
C VAL A 123 -17.37 7.52 -36.57
N GLU A 124 -18.45 7.74 -35.82
CA GLU A 124 -18.77 9.06 -35.24
C GLU A 124 -17.66 9.56 -34.29
N ARG A 125 -17.12 8.66 -33.47
CA ARG A 125 -15.99 8.97 -32.58
C ARG A 125 -14.72 9.32 -33.36
N MET A 126 -14.49 8.70 -34.51
CA MET A 126 -13.36 9.04 -35.39
C MET A 126 -13.54 10.40 -36.06
N ILE A 127 -14.77 10.73 -36.49
CA ILE A 127 -15.10 12.05 -37.05
C ILE A 127 -14.87 13.14 -36.00
N LEU A 128 -15.37 12.93 -34.77
CA LEU A 128 -15.15 13.84 -33.63
C LEU A 128 -13.66 14.00 -33.33
N TYR A 129 -12.91 12.90 -33.26
CA TYR A 129 -11.45 12.96 -33.09
C TYR A 129 -10.79 13.82 -34.17
N LYS A 130 -11.23 13.69 -35.42
CA LYS A 130 -10.65 14.40 -36.55
C LYS A 130 -10.99 15.90 -36.54
N PHE A 131 -12.23 16.27 -36.19
CA PHE A 131 -12.59 17.68 -35.99
C PHE A 131 -11.80 18.33 -34.86
N MET A 132 -11.42 17.56 -33.84
CA MET A 132 -10.64 18.04 -32.70
C MET A 132 -9.14 17.73 -32.82
N GLU A 133 -8.62 17.33 -33.99
CA GLU A 133 -7.23 16.84 -34.15
C GLU A 133 -6.21 17.87 -33.65
N HIS A 134 -6.41 19.13 -34.03
CA HIS A 134 -5.53 20.26 -33.68
C HIS A 134 -5.86 20.92 -32.33
N HIS A 135 -6.96 20.54 -31.68
CA HIS A 135 -7.30 21.07 -30.36
C HIS A 135 -6.57 20.32 -29.24
N SER A 136 -6.12 21.04 -28.22
CA SER A 136 -5.56 20.44 -27.01
C SER A 136 -6.64 19.65 -26.25
N VAL A 137 -6.21 18.67 -25.46
CA VAL A 137 -7.10 18.02 -24.49
C VAL A 137 -7.26 18.95 -23.30
N ASP A 138 -8.48 19.17 -22.82
CA ASP A 138 -8.78 19.97 -21.63
C ASP A 138 -8.75 19.15 -20.34
N PHE A 139 -9.07 17.85 -20.40
CA PHE A 139 -9.00 16.94 -19.26
C PHE A 139 -8.34 15.61 -19.60
N LEU A 140 -7.18 15.31 -19.02
CA LEU A 140 -6.50 14.04 -19.22
C LEU A 140 -6.59 13.16 -17.96
N TRP A 141 -6.97 11.91 -18.14
CA TRP A 141 -7.02 10.87 -17.11
C TRP A 141 -6.04 9.76 -17.48
N THR A 142 -5.09 9.42 -16.60
CA THR A 142 -4.08 8.40 -16.89
C THR A 142 -3.67 7.63 -15.65
N THR A 143 -3.24 6.37 -15.82
CA THR A 143 -2.70 5.50 -14.75
C THR A 143 -1.19 5.58 -14.63
N LYS A 144 -0.49 5.81 -15.74
CA LYS A 144 0.96 5.88 -15.79
C LYS A 144 1.37 7.30 -16.14
N ARG A 145 2.44 7.77 -15.50
CA ARG A 145 3.16 8.96 -15.98
C ARG A 145 4.14 8.50 -17.05
N ASP A 146 3.93 8.91 -18.28
CA ASP A 146 5.00 8.86 -19.26
C ASP A 146 5.89 10.09 -19.08
N LYS A 147 7.19 9.98 -19.42
CA LYS A 147 8.12 11.11 -19.37
C LYS A 147 7.53 12.36 -20.05
N TYR A 148 6.80 12.21 -21.15
CA TYR A 148 6.20 13.32 -21.89
C TYR A 148 5.09 14.10 -21.13
N ASP A 149 4.43 13.50 -20.15
CA ASP A 149 3.37 14.17 -19.39
C ASP A 149 3.96 15.28 -18.46
N TRP A 150 5.28 15.24 -18.16
CA TRP A 150 5.97 16.26 -17.37
C TRP A 150 6.07 17.62 -18.08
N LEU A 151 6.34 17.61 -19.39
CA LEU A 151 6.53 18.82 -20.20
C LEU A 151 5.24 19.62 -20.31
N LEU A 152 4.09 18.95 -20.24
CA LEU A 152 2.77 19.59 -20.23
C LEU A 152 2.42 20.20 -18.87
N SER A 153 3.13 19.84 -17.79
CA SER A 153 2.86 20.27 -16.41
C SER A 153 3.78 21.38 -15.89
N ASN A 154 4.88 21.69 -16.58
CA ASN A 154 5.74 22.80 -16.19
C ASN A 154 5.08 24.14 -16.51
N LYS A 155 4.94 24.96 -15.46
CA LYS A 155 4.44 26.34 -15.53
C LYS A 155 5.17 27.22 -16.57
N GLU A 156 6.43 26.94 -16.90
CA GLU A 156 7.19 27.72 -17.88
C GLU A 156 6.84 27.40 -19.34
N VAL A 157 6.39 26.18 -19.67
CA VAL A 157 5.99 25.81 -21.05
C VAL A 157 4.54 26.28 -21.35
N ILE A 158 3.75 26.55 -20.30
CA ILE A 158 2.35 27.02 -20.39
C ILE A 158 2.23 28.51 -20.75
N LEU A 159 3.33 29.28 -20.73
CA LEU A 159 3.30 30.70 -21.14
C LEU A 159 3.02 30.92 -22.64
N SER A 160 3.08 29.88 -23.49
CA SER A 160 2.87 30.00 -24.94
C SER A 160 1.66 29.22 -25.51
N ARG A 161 1.09 28.23 -24.80
CA ARG A 161 -0.07 27.47 -25.30
C ARG A 161 -1.13 27.26 -24.22
N SER A 162 -2.24 27.98 -24.40
CA SER A 162 -3.57 27.83 -23.77
C SER A 162 -3.64 27.31 -22.31
N LYS A 163 -4.03 28.24 -21.45
CA LYS A 163 -3.95 28.25 -19.98
C LYS A 163 -4.88 27.29 -19.21
N SER A 164 -5.39 26.17 -19.74
CA SER A 164 -6.44 25.40 -19.01
C SER A 164 -6.57 23.91 -19.34
N VAL A 165 -5.47 23.13 -19.24
CA VAL A 165 -5.62 21.67 -19.14
C VAL A 165 -5.78 21.29 -17.66
N ILE A 166 -6.98 20.85 -17.26
CA ILE A 166 -7.24 20.24 -15.95
C ILE A 166 -6.72 18.81 -16.00
N MET A 167 -5.51 18.63 -15.49
CA MET A 167 -4.92 17.32 -15.36
C MET A 167 -5.33 16.69 -14.03
N SER A 168 -6.12 15.60 -14.06
CA SER A 168 -6.42 14.82 -12.86
C SER A 168 -5.23 13.94 -12.50
N PHE A 169 -4.20 14.57 -11.94
CA PHE A 169 -3.12 13.89 -11.24
C PHE A 169 -3.30 14.05 -9.74
N TYR A 170 -2.89 13.02 -8.99
CA TYR A 170 -2.38 13.23 -7.66
C TYR A 170 -1.20 14.22 -7.76
N ARG A 171 -1.42 15.47 -7.32
CA ARG A 171 -0.43 16.56 -7.32
C ARG A 171 0.85 16.23 -6.52
N PHE A 172 0.79 15.18 -5.71
CA PHE A 172 1.89 14.68 -4.89
C PHE A 172 2.60 13.52 -5.58
N CYS A 173 3.50 13.87 -6.50
CA CYS A 173 4.24 12.93 -7.35
C CYS A 173 5.29 12.10 -6.62
N ARG A 174 5.56 12.46 -5.36
CA ARG A 174 6.50 11.83 -4.44
C ARG A 174 5.93 12.01 -3.04
N SER A 175 4.66 11.65 -2.86
CA SER A 175 4.11 11.65 -1.51
C SER A 175 4.85 10.59 -0.72
N ILE A 176 5.67 11.06 0.20
CA ILE A 176 6.46 10.24 1.10
C ILE A 176 5.52 9.23 1.80
N PHE A 177 4.28 9.64 2.12
CA PHE A 177 3.25 8.77 2.69
C PHE A 177 2.68 7.66 1.78
N THR A 178 3.04 7.60 0.49
CA THR A 178 2.55 6.53 -0.43
C THR A 178 3.51 5.37 -0.58
N THR A 179 4.74 5.51 -0.09
CA THR A 179 5.66 4.38 0.11
C THR A 179 5.56 3.91 1.55
N LYS A 180 5.94 2.67 1.81
CA LYS A 180 5.92 2.11 3.16
C LYS A 180 6.97 2.82 4.04
N GLU A 181 8.22 2.81 3.59
CA GLU A 181 9.35 3.54 4.17
C GLU A 181 9.03 5.01 4.46
N GLY A 182 8.48 5.73 3.47
CA GLY A 182 8.18 7.14 3.63
C GLY A 182 7.01 7.38 4.59
N LEU A 183 5.98 6.52 4.57
CA LEU A 183 4.91 6.58 5.55
C LEU A 183 5.47 6.36 6.96
N THR A 184 6.30 5.34 7.17
CA THR A 184 6.96 5.07 8.46
C THR A 184 7.77 6.28 8.92
N SER A 185 8.63 6.85 8.07
CA SER A 185 9.42 8.05 8.40
C SER A 185 8.54 9.26 8.77
N SER A 186 7.38 9.39 8.12
CA SER A 186 6.44 10.48 8.43
C SER A 186 5.74 10.24 9.77
N LEU A 187 5.46 8.98 10.10
CA LEU A 187 4.76 8.59 11.33
C LEU A 187 5.68 8.64 12.56
N THR A 188 6.95 8.30 12.44
CA THR A 188 7.92 8.39 13.56
C THR A 188 8.13 9.83 14.02
N GLN A 189 8.08 10.79 13.08
CA GLN A 189 8.22 12.24 13.37
C GLN A 189 6.88 12.93 13.64
N MET A 190 5.78 12.18 13.77
CA MET A 190 4.44 12.76 13.84
C MET A 190 4.23 13.64 15.09
N HIS A 191 5.06 13.46 16.12
CA HIS A 191 5.06 14.30 17.32
C HIS A 191 5.42 15.77 17.04
N TRP A 192 6.17 16.07 15.96
CA TRP A 192 6.42 17.46 15.52
C TRP A 192 5.21 18.12 14.83
N HIS A 193 4.22 17.31 14.42
CA HIS A 193 3.09 17.74 13.60
C HIS A 193 1.73 17.51 14.28
N THR A 194 1.74 17.03 15.52
CA THR A 194 0.53 16.71 16.29
C THR A 194 0.49 17.54 17.56
N GLU A 195 -0.66 18.10 17.86
CA GLU A 195 -0.89 18.81 19.12
C GLU A 195 -1.66 17.88 20.07
N PRO A 196 -1.11 17.57 21.26
CA PRO A 196 -1.77 16.73 22.24
C PRO A 196 -3.18 17.25 22.59
N GLY A 197 -4.19 16.38 22.43
CA GLY A 197 -5.59 16.73 22.74
C GLY A 197 -6.36 17.39 21.59
N VAL A 198 -5.70 17.83 20.51
CA VAL A 198 -6.36 18.44 19.34
C VAL A 198 -6.39 17.48 18.16
N SER A 199 -5.25 16.85 17.85
CA SER A 199 -5.14 15.85 16.80
C SER A 199 -4.56 14.56 17.35
N ILE A 200 -5.06 13.42 16.85
CA ILE A 200 -4.61 12.10 17.28
C ILE A 200 -4.32 11.30 16.03
N THR A 201 -3.06 10.91 15.86
CA THR A 201 -2.65 9.98 14.81
C THR A 201 -2.56 8.59 15.40
N LYS A 202 -3.42 7.68 14.93
CA LYS A 202 -3.41 6.28 15.34
C LYS A 202 -2.74 5.45 14.25
N PHE A 203 -1.62 4.83 14.57
CA PHE A 203 -0.91 3.90 13.70
C PHE A 203 -0.24 2.85 14.58
N PRO A 204 -0.16 1.57 14.14
CA PRO A 204 0.70 0.60 14.79
C PRO A 204 2.15 1.04 14.67
N ARG A 205 2.92 0.95 15.76
CA ARG A 205 4.33 1.37 15.81
C ARG A 205 5.11 0.67 14.69
N CYS A 206 6.03 1.40 14.06
CA CYS A 206 6.71 0.91 12.88
C CYS A 206 8.12 1.50 12.75
N TYR A 207 9.04 0.71 12.19
CA TYR A 207 10.47 1.00 12.14
C TYR A 207 11.02 0.77 10.73
N ASN A 208 11.86 1.71 10.27
CA ASN A 208 12.65 1.56 9.04
C ASN A 208 14.02 1.00 9.42
N ILE A 209 14.31 -0.26 9.09
CA ILE A 209 15.47 -0.97 9.64
C ILE A 209 16.70 -0.89 8.71
N HIS A 210 16.92 0.31 8.17
CA HIS A 210 18.05 0.60 7.28
C HIS A 210 19.24 1.24 8.01
N ASN A 211 19.04 1.74 9.23
CA ASN A 211 20.03 2.40 10.07
C ASN A 211 20.22 1.55 11.34
N SER A 212 21.36 1.72 12.02
CA SER A 212 21.63 1.06 13.30
C SER A 212 20.64 1.52 14.37
N ASP A 213 20.38 2.81 14.42
CA ASP A 213 19.66 3.42 15.55
C ASP A 213 18.20 2.97 15.60
N SER A 214 17.49 2.97 14.47
CA SER A 214 16.10 2.45 14.42
C SER A 214 16.03 0.93 14.51
N LEU A 215 17.12 0.21 14.20
CA LEU A 215 17.20 -1.23 14.50
C LEU A 215 17.31 -1.47 16.00
N GLU A 216 18.13 -0.70 16.72
CA GLU A 216 18.25 -0.76 18.18
C GLU A 216 16.93 -0.42 18.86
N GLU A 217 16.26 0.66 18.44
CA GLU A 217 14.91 1.02 18.94
C GLU A 217 13.90 -0.11 18.74
N PHE A 218 13.94 -0.78 17.58
CA PHE A 218 13.09 -1.95 17.31
C PHE A 218 13.43 -3.13 18.23
N ILE A 219 14.73 -3.40 18.47
CA ILE A 219 15.17 -4.50 19.34
C ILE A 219 14.70 -4.26 20.77
N ASP A 220 14.84 -3.05 21.28
CA ASP A 220 14.38 -2.67 22.61
C ASP A 220 12.85 -2.76 22.71
N ASP A 221 12.13 -2.31 21.68
CA ASP A 221 10.68 -2.45 21.65
C ASP A 221 10.25 -3.93 21.66
N PHE A 222 10.89 -4.76 20.84
CA PHE A 222 10.65 -6.20 20.80
C PHE A 222 10.84 -6.85 22.17
N ARG A 223 11.92 -6.47 22.87
CA ARG A 223 12.28 -6.95 24.22
C ARG A 223 11.25 -6.56 25.26
N ILE A 224 10.89 -5.27 25.32
CA ILE A 224 9.89 -4.77 26.27
C ILE A 224 8.51 -5.35 25.97
N THR A 225 8.15 -5.50 24.69
CA THR A 225 6.91 -6.17 24.26
C THR A 225 6.86 -7.61 24.76
N ALA A 226 7.97 -8.36 24.71
CA ALA A 226 8.06 -9.71 25.25
C ALA A 226 7.85 -9.74 26.78
N CYS A 227 8.43 -8.79 27.52
CA CYS A 227 8.19 -8.65 28.97
C CYS A 227 6.71 -8.40 29.29
N ILE A 228 6.08 -7.44 28.61
CA ILE A 228 4.65 -7.13 28.77
C ILE A 228 3.79 -8.35 28.40
N SER A 229 4.16 -9.03 27.32
CA SER A 229 3.51 -10.23 26.83
C SER A 229 3.47 -11.35 27.88
N VAL A 230 4.58 -11.61 28.59
CA VAL A 230 4.63 -12.57 29.70
C VAL A 230 3.61 -12.19 30.77
N LEU A 231 3.61 -10.93 31.23
CA LEU A 231 2.68 -10.49 32.29
C LEU A 231 1.22 -10.55 31.86
N LYS A 232 0.91 -10.18 30.62
CA LYS A 232 -0.43 -10.31 30.03
C LYS A 232 -0.88 -11.76 29.98
N TRP A 233 -0.01 -12.65 29.49
CA TRP A 233 -0.31 -14.07 29.38
C TRP A 233 -0.59 -14.68 30.77
N LEU A 234 0.24 -14.36 31.77
CA LEU A 234 0.03 -14.77 33.15
C LEU A 234 -1.30 -14.24 33.71
N SER A 235 -1.56 -12.94 33.56
CA SER A 235 -2.80 -12.31 34.05
C SER A 235 -4.05 -12.94 33.41
N ASN A 236 -4.02 -13.19 32.10
CA ASN A 236 -5.14 -13.81 31.39
C ASN A 236 -5.34 -15.28 31.84
N THR A 237 -4.25 -16.02 32.01
CA THR A 237 -4.29 -17.41 32.46
C THR A 237 -4.88 -17.53 33.88
N LEU A 238 -4.56 -16.57 34.75
CA LEU A 238 -5.09 -16.49 36.12
C LEU A 238 -6.58 -16.15 36.18
N GLN A 239 -7.06 -15.30 35.28
CA GLN A 239 -8.49 -14.96 35.22
C GLN A 239 -9.35 -16.11 34.69
N VAL A 240 -8.83 -16.87 33.73
CA VAL A 240 -9.55 -17.99 33.11
C VAL A 240 -9.50 -19.24 33.99
N SER A 241 -8.33 -19.51 34.59
CA SER A 241 -8.12 -20.69 35.42
C SER A 241 -8.37 -20.31 36.87
N ASN A 242 -9.56 -20.59 37.40
CA ASN A 242 -9.84 -20.54 38.85
C ASN A 242 -9.01 -21.60 39.64
N GLU A 243 -7.98 -22.18 39.02
CA GLU A 243 -7.09 -23.20 39.53
C GLU A 243 -5.91 -22.54 40.25
N GLN A 244 -5.81 -22.75 41.56
CA GLN A 244 -4.67 -22.33 42.37
C GLN A 244 -3.38 -23.15 42.07
N ASN A 245 -3.46 -24.19 41.23
CA ASN A 245 -2.37 -25.11 40.90
C ASN A 245 -1.65 -24.74 39.59
N LEU A 246 -1.22 -23.48 39.48
CA LEU A 246 -0.43 -22.98 38.34
C LEU A 246 1.08 -23.06 38.56
N VAL A 247 1.54 -23.58 39.70
CA VAL A 247 2.97 -23.73 40.00
C VAL A 247 3.34 -25.21 39.94
N VAL A 248 4.21 -25.57 39.00
CA VAL A 248 4.83 -26.90 38.95
C VAL A 248 6.24 -26.75 39.50
N SER A 249 6.59 -27.50 40.54
CA SER A 249 7.92 -27.49 41.19
C SER A 249 9.08 -27.83 40.24
N HIS A 250 8.78 -28.39 39.06
CA HIS A 250 9.73 -28.67 37.97
C HIS A 250 9.23 -28.14 36.61
N GLY A 251 8.72 -26.92 36.57
CA GLY A 251 8.37 -26.25 35.31
C GLY A 251 9.59 -26.05 34.39
N LYS A 252 9.37 -26.04 33.06
CA LYS A 252 10.43 -25.77 32.07
C LYS A 252 11.01 -24.35 32.16
N VAL A 253 10.30 -23.43 32.81
CA VAL A 253 10.63 -22.01 32.85
C VAL A 253 10.84 -21.58 34.31
N PRO A 254 12.01 -20.99 34.65
CA PRO A 254 12.31 -20.59 36.03
C PRO A 254 11.53 -19.33 36.45
N PHE A 255 11.26 -19.18 37.75
CA PHE A 255 10.59 -17.98 38.28
C PHE A 255 11.39 -16.69 38.00
N SER A 256 12.72 -16.79 37.94
CA SER A 256 13.62 -15.68 37.63
C SER A 256 13.33 -15.05 36.27
N SER A 257 12.72 -15.75 35.30
CA SER A 257 12.34 -15.13 34.02
C SER A 257 11.21 -14.12 34.18
N ILE A 258 10.31 -14.34 35.14
CA ILE A 258 9.23 -13.40 35.45
C ILE A 258 9.79 -12.22 36.24
N GLU A 259 10.66 -12.47 37.20
CA GLU A 259 11.38 -11.40 37.92
C GLU A 259 12.19 -10.52 36.97
N PHE A 260 12.85 -11.13 35.98
CA PHE A 260 13.54 -10.41 34.91
C PHE A 260 12.56 -9.49 34.16
N ALA A 261 11.42 -10.01 33.68
CA ALA A 261 10.42 -9.20 33.00
C ALA A 261 9.89 -8.06 33.89
N LEU A 262 9.63 -8.31 35.17
CA LEU A 262 9.22 -7.28 36.12
C LEU A 262 10.29 -6.20 36.29
N SER A 263 11.56 -6.58 36.45
CA SER A 263 12.68 -5.64 36.59
C SER A 263 12.76 -4.70 35.38
N ARG A 264 12.80 -5.28 34.18
CA ARG A 264 12.90 -4.51 32.93
C ARG A 264 11.73 -3.54 32.73
N LEU A 265 10.51 -3.95 33.13
CA LEU A 265 9.34 -3.07 33.03
C LEU A 265 9.33 -1.98 34.10
N ASN A 266 9.85 -2.24 35.29
CA ASN A 266 10.02 -1.20 36.31
C ASN A 266 11.08 -0.18 35.88
N GLU A 267 12.22 -0.63 35.34
CA GLU A 267 13.25 0.24 34.76
C GLU A 267 12.68 1.13 33.66
N TYR A 268 11.88 0.55 32.75
CA TYR A 268 11.17 1.32 31.73
C TYR A 268 10.29 2.42 32.33
N ILE A 269 9.52 2.12 33.39
CA ILE A 269 8.70 3.14 34.06
C ILE A 269 9.57 4.20 34.74
N LEU A 270 10.68 3.82 35.37
CA LEU A 270 11.59 4.77 36.02
C LEU A 270 12.18 5.75 35.00
N PHE A 271 12.66 5.25 33.86
CA PHE A 271 13.13 6.05 32.74
C PHE A 271 12.07 7.05 32.24
N PHE A 272 10.85 6.58 31.97
CA PHE A 272 9.75 7.45 31.50
C PHE A 272 9.22 8.42 32.56
N THR A 273 9.55 8.20 33.83
CA THR A 273 9.19 9.11 34.93
C THR A 273 10.36 9.97 35.38
N HIS A 274 11.50 9.90 34.69
CA HIS A 274 12.73 10.63 34.99
C HIS A 274 13.23 10.39 36.43
N LYS A 275 12.98 9.18 36.96
CA LYS A 275 13.35 8.77 38.33
C LYS A 275 14.65 7.95 38.38
N ASP A 276 15.28 7.78 37.24
CA ASP A 276 16.54 7.05 37.02
C ASP A 276 17.76 7.99 36.96
N ILE A 277 17.53 9.31 36.88
CA ILE A 277 18.58 10.33 36.70
C ILE A 277 19.55 10.38 37.89
N ASP A 278 19.05 10.16 39.10
CA ASP A 278 19.82 10.32 40.33
C ASP A 278 20.52 9.01 40.78
N ASP A 279 20.15 7.86 40.22
CA ASP A 279 20.61 6.51 40.63
C ASP A 279 21.63 5.91 39.63
N MET A 280 22.66 6.68 39.28
CA MET A 280 23.65 6.28 38.26
C MET A 280 24.59 5.14 38.70
N GLU A 281 24.70 4.86 40.01
CA GLU A 281 25.62 3.83 40.55
C GLU A 281 25.00 2.42 40.58
N ASP A 282 23.67 2.29 40.53
CA ASP A 282 22.94 1.03 40.72
C ASP A 282 22.34 0.43 39.42
N GLN A 283 22.71 0.95 38.25
CA GLN A 283 22.19 0.43 36.98
C GLN A 283 22.78 -0.94 36.65
N VAL A 284 21.98 -1.99 36.89
CA VAL A 284 22.32 -3.37 36.55
C VAL A 284 22.45 -3.50 35.04
N HIS A 285 23.68 -3.68 34.55
CA HIS A 285 23.92 -3.96 33.14
C HIS A 285 23.38 -5.34 32.78
N VAL A 286 22.46 -5.38 31.80
CA VAL A 286 21.87 -6.60 31.27
C VAL A 286 22.59 -6.99 29.99
N TRP A 287 23.16 -8.19 29.98
CA TRP A 287 23.89 -8.68 28.82
C TRP A 287 22.97 -9.28 27.77
N GLU A 288 23.42 -9.29 26.52
CA GLU A 288 22.70 -9.88 25.36
C GLU A 288 22.28 -11.34 25.58
N HIS A 289 23.13 -12.13 26.24
CA HIS A 289 22.82 -13.54 26.51
C HIS A 289 21.67 -13.72 27.52
N GLU A 290 21.49 -12.79 28.45
CA GLU A 290 20.36 -12.79 29.38
C GLU A 290 19.05 -12.49 28.64
N TRP A 291 19.08 -11.56 27.69
CA TRP A 291 17.95 -11.30 26.80
C TRP A 291 17.60 -12.50 25.93
N ASP A 292 18.59 -13.15 25.32
CA ASP A 292 18.40 -14.37 24.52
C ASP A 292 17.75 -15.49 25.34
N GLN A 293 18.25 -15.68 26.57
CA GLN A 293 17.69 -16.64 27.50
C GLN A 293 16.25 -16.29 27.87
N PHE A 294 15.98 -15.02 28.19
CA PHE A 294 14.63 -14.54 28.49
C PHE A 294 13.66 -14.74 27.32
N LEU A 295 14.05 -14.40 26.09
CA LEU A 295 13.20 -14.56 24.90
C LEU A 295 12.87 -16.04 24.63
N THR A 296 13.80 -16.94 24.93
CA THR A 296 13.54 -18.39 24.89
C THR A 296 12.45 -18.77 25.90
N TYR A 297 12.51 -18.25 27.13
CA TYR A 297 11.49 -18.49 28.15
C TYR A 297 10.15 -17.84 27.83
N HIS A 298 10.14 -16.62 27.28
CA HIS A 298 8.93 -15.97 26.76
C HIS A 298 8.23 -16.86 25.74
N TYR A 299 9.00 -17.41 24.79
CA TYR A 299 8.45 -18.30 23.78
C TYR A 299 7.79 -19.54 24.42
N LEU A 300 8.47 -20.20 25.35
CA LEU A 300 7.94 -21.37 26.06
C LEU A 300 6.68 -21.05 26.89
N LEU A 301 6.65 -19.92 27.61
CA LEU A 301 5.50 -19.52 28.43
C LEU A 301 4.28 -19.25 27.56
N VAL A 302 4.45 -18.40 26.56
CA VAL A 302 3.34 -17.86 25.78
C VAL A 302 2.84 -18.85 24.74
N HIS A 303 3.77 -19.51 24.02
CA HIS A 303 3.43 -20.38 22.90
C HIS A 303 3.25 -21.84 23.32
N GLU A 304 4.01 -22.34 24.30
CA GLU A 304 3.86 -23.70 24.85
C GLU A 304 2.96 -23.76 26.11
N LYS A 305 2.43 -22.62 26.57
CA LYS A 305 1.49 -22.51 27.71
C LYS A 305 2.05 -23.07 29.03
N ALA A 306 3.32 -22.86 29.32
CA ALA A 306 3.93 -23.32 30.57
C ALA A 306 3.35 -22.58 31.79
N LYS A 307 2.86 -23.32 32.80
CA LYS A 307 2.14 -22.77 33.95
C LYS A 307 3.08 -22.10 34.97
N GLN A 308 2.78 -20.86 35.35
CA GLN A 308 3.36 -20.18 36.52
C GLN A 308 2.39 -19.12 37.06
N LEU A 309 2.55 -18.69 38.33
CA LEU A 309 1.65 -17.73 38.98
C LEU A 309 2.45 -16.56 39.58
N GLU A 310 2.01 -15.32 39.32
CA GLU A 310 2.49 -14.15 40.06
C GLU A 310 1.42 -13.06 40.16
N ARG A 311 1.06 -12.66 41.40
CA ARG A 311 0.06 -11.59 41.64
C ARG A 311 0.60 -10.18 41.38
N LYS A 312 1.93 -9.97 41.41
CA LYS A 312 2.56 -8.66 41.13
C LYS A 312 2.39 -8.24 39.67
N ALA A 313 2.32 -9.21 38.76
CA ALA A 313 2.18 -9.02 37.31
C ALA A 313 0.98 -8.13 36.92
N ALA A 314 -0.20 -8.38 37.51
CA ALA A 314 -1.42 -7.64 37.16
C ALA A 314 -1.36 -6.15 37.55
N LYS A 315 -0.76 -5.84 38.70
CA LYS A 315 -0.59 -4.46 39.17
C LYS A 315 0.37 -3.69 38.27
N LEU A 316 1.51 -4.29 37.92
CA LEU A 316 2.48 -3.65 37.04
C LEU A 316 1.91 -3.44 35.63
N LEU A 317 1.20 -4.44 35.09
CA LEU A 317 0.56 -4.35 33.78
C LEU A 317 -0.46 -3.20 33.69
N ALA A 318 -1.25 -2.98 34.75
CA ALA A 318 -2.17 -1.84 34.83
C ALA A 318 -1.42 -0.49 34.78
N THR A 319 -0.26 -0.41 35.43
CA THR A 319 0.61 0.78 35.36
C THR A 319 1.20 0.96 33.97
N MET A 320 1.71 -0.12 33.35
CA MET A 320 2.29 -0.10 31.99
C MET A 320 1.31 0.43 30.94
N THR A 321 0.00 0.29 31.14
CA THR A 321 -1.02 0.81 30.23
C THR A 321 -0.95 2.34 30.05
N LYS A 322 -0.36 3.05 31.02
CA LYS A 322 -0.17 4.51 30.93
C LYS A 322 1.07 4.92 30.14
N TYR A 323 2.08 4.04 30.06
CA TYR A 323 3.40 4.36 29.54
C TYR A 323 3.70 3.66 28.22
N TRP A 324 3.25 2.41 28.05
CA TRP A 324 3.48 1.64 26.84
C TRP A 324 2.46 1.99 25.75
N PRO A 325 2.90 2.53 24.60
CA PRO A 325 2.01 2.77 23.48
C PRO A 325 1.40 1.45 23.00
N GLN A 326 0.11 1.46 22.66
CA GLN A 326 -0.53 0.36 21.93
C GLN A 326 -0.61 -0.99 22.67
N ILE A 327 -0.44 -0.99 24.00
CA ILE A 327 -0.53 -2.21 24.84
C ILE A 327 -1.78 -3.06 24.57
N SER A 328 -2.90 -2.45 24.17
CA SER A 328 -4.14 -3.17 23.90
C SER A 328 -4.12 -3.97 22.60
N ILE A 329 -3.36 -3.54 21.58
CA ILE A 329 -3.35 -4.16 20.24
C ILE A 329 -2.17 -5.12 20.03
N ASP A 330 -1.09 -5.01 20.81
CA ASP A 330 0.08 -5.90 20.74
C ASP A 330 -0.26 -7.38 20.99
N GLY A 331 -1.37 -7.64 21.68
CA GLY A 331 -1.73 -8.99 22.12
C GLY A 331 -0.70 -9.58 23.09
N VAL A 332 -0.43 -10.88 22.93
CA VAL A 332 0.50 -11.66 23.75
C VAL A 332 1.53 -12.44 22.94
N LEU A 333 1.56 -12.34 21.61
CA LEU A 333 2.40 -13.23 20.78
C LEU A 333 3.67 -12.56 20.24
N ASN A 334 3.83 -11.24 20.49
CA ASN A 334 4.95 -10.44 19.98
C ASN A 334 5.19 -10.66 18.48
N ILE A 335 4.11 -10.57 17.69
CA ILE A 335 4.14 -10.78 16.24
C ILE A 335 4.39 -9.44 15.55
N TRP A 336 5.35 -9.45 14.64
CA TRP A 336 5.76 -8.32 13.82
C TRP A 336 5.56 -8.63 12.34
N ILE A 337 5.11 -7.62 11.60
CA ILE A 337 4.89 -7.69 10.17
C ILE A 337 6.12 -7.10 9.46
N VAL A 338 6.96 -7.97 8.91
CA VAL A 338 8.13 -7.57 8.13
C VAL A 338 7.75 -7.37 6.67
N LYS A 339 8.01 -6.17 6.14
CA LYS A 339 7.57 -5.77 4.80
C LYS A 339 8.75 -5.25 3.97
N PRO A 340 9.00 -5.78 2.77
CA PRO A 340 9.96 -5.19 1.84
C PRO A 340 9.42 -3.87 1.27
N GLY A 341 10.24 -2.82 1.33
CA GLY A 341 9.92 -1.45 0.92
C GLY A 341 9.72 -1.30 -0.59
N ASN A 342 10.41 -2.11 -1.40
CA ASN A 342 10.32 -2.08 -2.86
C ASN A 342 9.20 -2.96 -3.45
N LYS A 343 8.46 -3.75 -2.63
CA LYS A 343 7.35 -4.60 -3.12
C LYS A 343 5.99 -4.05 -2.68
N CYS A 344 5.09 -3.96 -3.66
CA CYS A 344 3.69 -3.64 -3.47
C CYS A 344 2.77 -4.85 -3.71
N ARG A 345 1.47 -4.70 -3.39
CA ARG A 345 0.41 -5.71 -3.56
C ARG A 345 0.52 -6.91 -2.61
N GLY A 346 0.99 -6.68 -1.38
CA GLY A 346 1.08 -7.73 -0.36
C GLY A 346 2.22 -8.74 -0.54
N ARG A 347 3.06 -8.59 -1.58
CA ARG A 347 4.12 -9.55 -1.88
C ARG A 347 5.29 -9.42 -0.91
N GLY A 348 5.74 -10.55 -0.36
CA GLY A 348 6.90 -10.63 0.52
C GLY A 348 6.65 -10.15 1.95
N ILE A 349 5.39 -9.94 2.35
CA ILE A 349 5.03 -9.66 3.74
C ILE A 349 5.19 -10.96 4.55
N GLN A 350 5.89 -10.88 5.68
CA GLN A 350 6.11 -12.00 6.58
C GLN A 350 5.63 -11.64 7.99
N LEU A 351 5.03 -12.60 8.68
CA LEU A 351 4.71 -12.49 10.10
C LEU A 351 5.80 -13.22 10.86
N MET A 352 6.47 -12.54 11.77
CA MET A 352 7.61 -13.07 12.49
C MET A 352 7.50 -12.70 13.96
N ASN A 353 7.88 -13.62 14.85
CA ASN A 353 7.86 -13.43 16.30
C ASN A 353 9.16 -13.89 16.96
N ASN A 354 10.21 -14.07 16.16
CA ASN A 354 11.55 -14.41 16.64
C ASN A 354 12.52 -13.34 16.14
N ILE A 355 13.17 -12.65 17.06
CA ILE A 355 14.06 -11.53 16.74
C ILE A 355 15.28 -11.95 15.92
N LYS A 356 15.82 -13.15 16.16
CA LYS A 356 16.99 -13.66 15.43
C LYS A 356 16.64 -13.97 13.97
N ASP A 357 15.45 -14.49 13.72
CA ASP A 357 14.97 -14.73 12.36
C ASP A 357 14.76 -13.40 11.62
N ILE A 358 14.21 -12.39 12.30
CA ILE A 358 14.02 -11.04 11.74
C ILE A 358 15.38 -10.42 11.38
N ILE A 359 16.33 -10.41 12.31
CA ILE A 359 17.69 -9.89 12.10
C ILE A 359 18.42 -10.68 11.00
N GLY A 360 18.28 -12.00 10.98
CA GLY A 360 18.86 -12.87 9.96
C GLY A 360 18.32 -12.57 8.56
N LEU A 361 17.02 -12.32 8.43
CA LEU A 361 16.38 -11.91 7.18
C LEU A 361 16.91 -10.55 6.70
N ILE A 362 17.07 -9.58 7.61
CA ILE A 362 17.64 -8.27 7.30
C ILE A 362 19.08 -8.43 6.77
N ASN A 363 19.93 -9.14 7.50
CA ASN A 363 21.34 -9.34 7.14
C ASN A 363 21.51 -10.05 5.78
N THR A 364 20.67 -11.06 5.50
CA THR A 364 20.72 -11.80 4.23
C THR A 364 20.31 -10.93 3.03
N MET A 365 19.36 -10.01 3.22
CA MET A 365 18.95 -9.07 2.17
C MET A 365 20.04 -8.02 1.89
N VAL A 366 20.74 -7.56 2.94
CA VAL A 366 21.89 -6.66 2.79
C VAL A 366 23.04 -7.34 2.03
N SER A 367 23.35 -8.60 2.35
CA SER A 367 24.46 -9.32 1.70
C SER A 367 24.19 -9.67 0.23
N ASN A 368 22.93 -9.88 -0.15
CA ASN A 368 22.55 -10.23 -1.52
C ASN A 368 22.47 -9.02 -2.47
N ASN A 369 22.53 -7.79 -1.94
CA ASN A 369 22.39 -6.55 -2.70
C ASN A 369 23.73 -5.85 -2.95
N LYS A 370 24.43 -6.23 -4.02
CA LYS A 370 25.41 -5.36 -4.70
C LYS A 370 24.67 -4.21 -5.40
N LEU A 371 24.23 -3.20 -4.62
CA LEU A 371 23.62 -1.87 -4.90
C LEU A 371 22.70 -1.69 -6.13
N PRO A 372 21.56 -0.95 -6.00
CA PRO A 372 21.47 0.31 -5.25
C PRO A 372 20.40 0.37 -4.15
N THR A 373 20.80 0.80 -2.95
CA THR A 373 20.12 1.67 -1.95
C THR A 373 18.58 1.78 -1.91
N THR A 374 17.80 0.74 -2.20
CA THR A 374 16.33 0.84 -2.22
C THR A 374 15.59 -0.38 -1.65
N ASP A 375 16.33 -1.37 -1.14
CA ASP A 375 15.76 -2.56 -0.53
C ASP A 375 15.67 -2.38 0.99
N HIS A 376 14.77 -1.49 1.40
CA HIS A 376 14.52 -1.20 2.82
C HIS A 376 13.45 -2.14 3.37
N LEU A 377 13.54 -2.50 4.65
CA LEU A 377 12.53 -3.28 5.36
C LEU A 377 11.83 -2.37 6.36
N ASP A 378 10.50 -2.46 6.35
CA ASP A 378 9.66 -1.82 7.33
C ASP A 378 9.05 -2.89 8.22
N ILE A 379 9.18 -2.72 9.52
CA ILE A 379 8.55 -3.58 10.51
C ILE A 379 7.40 -2.82 11.16
N GLN A 380 6.26 -3.51 11.32
CA GLN A 380 5.05 -2.96 11.93
C GLN A 380 4.38 -3.96 12.87
#